data_AF-A0A529GFT5-F1
#
_entry.id   AF-A0A529GFT5-F1
#
_cell.length_a   1.000
_cell.length_b   1.000
_cell.length_c   1.000
_cell.angle_alpha   90.00
_cell.angle_beta   90.00
_cell.angle_gamma   90.00
#
_symmetry.space_group_name_H-M   'P 1'
#
loop_
_entity.id
_entity.type
_entity.pdbx_description
1 polymer ?
#
loop_
_entity_poly.entity_id
_entity_poly.type
_entity_poly.pdbx_seq_one_letter_code
_entity_poly.pdbx_strand_id
1 'polypeptide(L)'
;IQRHACTGCGVHMHGPVERDHPFKGLSFIHPERFEEDGWSPPGFTAFVSSIIESGVDPSRMDGIRAQLKSIGLEPYDCLNPGLMDYIATWTAKKSGALPA
;
A
#
# COMPACT_ATOMS: atom_id res chain seq x y z
N ILE A 1 9.82 0.88 -6.10
CA ILE A 1 8.65 0.71 -6.99
C ILE A 1 8.78 1.79 -8.03
N GLN A 2 9.02 1.44 -9.28
CA GLN A 2 9.01 2.41 -10.38
C GLN A 2 7.55 2.62 -10.77
N ARG A 3 7.06 3.85 -10.91
CA ARG A 3 5.65 4.12 -11.25
C ARG A 3 5.58 4.54 -12.71
N HIS A 4 4.95 3.73 -13.56
CA HIS A 4 4.79 4.03 -14.98
C HIS A 4 3.50 4.82 -15.20
N ALA A 5 3.63 6.12 -15.44
CA ALA A 5 2.53 7.02 -15.74
C ALA A 5 2.31 7.15 -17.25
N CYS A 6 1.05 7.24 -17.69
CA CYS A 6 0.72 7.68 -19.04
C CYS A 6 1.21 9.13 -19.24
N THR A 7 1.98 9.40 -20.29
CA THR A 7 2.52 10.73 -20.58
C THR A 7 1.48 11.75 -21.02
N GLY A 8 0.32 11.29 -21.50
CA GLY A 8 -0.77 12.17 -21.93
C GLY A 8 -1.71 12.61 -20.80
N CYS A 9 -1.97 11.75 -19.82
CA CYS A 9 -2.97 12.01 -18.76
C CYS A 9 -2.45 11.86 -17.33
N GLY A 10 -1.21 11.40 -17.12
CA GLY A 10 -0.58 11.25 -15.80
C GLY A 10 -1.06 10.04 -14.98
N VAL A 11 -2.02 9.25 -15.46
CA VAL A 11 -2.52 8.07 -14.75
C VAL A 11 -1.41 7.03 -14.61
N HIS A 12 -1.17 6.56 -13.38
CA HIS A 12 -0.25 5.45 -13.11
C HIS A 12 -0.88 4.12 -13.59
N MET A 13 -0.26 3.49 -14.59
CA MET A 13 -0.77 2.27 -15.20
C MET A 13 -0.33 1.02 -14.43
N HIS A 14 0.94 0.95 -14.03
CA HIS A 14 1.46 -0.12 -13.18
C HIS A 14 2.75 0.32 -12.49
N GLY A 15 3.12 -0.37 -11.42
CA GLY A 15 4.33 -0.12 -10.65
C GLY A 15 5.10 -1.40 -10.33
N PRO A 16 5.99 -1.87 -11.23
CA PRO A 16 6.75 -3.09 -11.02
C PRO A 16 7.85 -2.89 -9.96
N VAL A 17 8.22 -4.00 -9.33
CA VAL A 17 9.33 -4.06 -8.38
C VAL A 17 10.40 -5.02 -8.90
N GLU A 18 11.41 -4.46 -9.56
CA GLU A 18 12.51 -5.25 -10.15
C GLU A 18 13.77 -5.25 -9.27
N ARG A 19 13.97 -4.16 -8.52
CA ARG A 19 15.11 -4.03 -7.58
C ARG A 19 15.00 -5.04 -6.45
N ASP A 20 16.15 -5.32 -5.84
CA ASP A 20 16.26 -6.16 -4.65
C ASP A 20 15.44 -5.57 -3.48
N HIS A 21 14.29 -6.18 -3.21
CA HIS A 21 13.20 -5.65 -2.37
C HIS A 21 12.25 -6.78 -1.94
N PRO A 22 11.55 -6.70 -0.78
CA PRO A 22 10.60 -7.73 -0.34
C PRO A 22 9.53 -8.07 -1.38
N PHE A 23 9.01 -7.05 -2.09
CA PHE A 23 7.99 -7.24 -3.12
C PHE A 23 8.54 -7.51 -4.53
N LYS A 24 9.82 -7.89 -4.68
CA LYS A 24 10.41 -8.14 -6.00
C LYS A 24 9.62 -9.23 -6.75
N GLY A 25 9.31 -8.97 -8.02
CA GLY A 25 8.48 -9.85 -8.86
C GLY A 25 6.98 -9.54 -8.81
N LEU A 26 6.54 -8.62 -7.96
CA LEU A 26 5.17 -8.10 -7.95
C LEU A 26 5.05 -6.78 -8.70
N SER A 27 3.84 -6.50 -9.20
CA SER A 27 3.45 -5.21 -9.76
C SER A 27 2.27 -4.64 -9.00
N PHE A 28 2.34 -3.33 -8.69
CA PHE A 28 1.25 -2.59 -8.08
C PHE A 28 0.38 -1.97 -9.18
N ILE A 29 -0.94 -2.11 -9.08
CA ILE A 29 -1.93 -1.66 -10.06
C ILE A 29 -3.08 -0.96 -9.35
N HIS A 30 -3.87 -0.20 -10.11
CA HIS A 30 -5.07 0.52 -9.66
C HIS A 30 -6.30 -0.15 -10.25
N PRO A 31 -6.93 -1.14 -9.56
CA PRO A 31 -8.04 -1.91 -10.10
C PRO A 31 -9.28 -1.07 -10.43
N GLU A 32 -9.40 0.14 -9.87
CA GLU A 32 -10.47 1.09 -10.21
C GLU A 32 -10.44 1.56 -11.69
N ARG A 33 -9.40 1.17 -12.45
CA ARG A 33 -9.25 1.46 -13.87
C ARG A 33 -9.67 0.30 -14.79
N PHE A 34 -10.02 -0.85 -14.23
CA PHE A 34 -10.45 -1.99 -15.03
C PHE A 34 -11.92 -1.85 -15.42
N GLU A 35 -12.25 -2.29 -16.64
CA GLU A 35 -13.63 -2.28 -17.15
C GLU A 35 -14.45 -3.43 -16.56
N GLU A 36 -13.79 -4.53 -16.21
CA GLU A 36 -14.42 -5.73 -15.67
C GLU A 36 -14.45 -5.68 -14.14
N ASP A 37 -15.56 -6.11 -13.55
CA ASP A 37 -15.71 -6.35 -12.12
C ASP A 37 -15.06 -7.67 -11.67
N GLY A 38 -15.04 -7.92 -10.35
CA GLY A 38 -14.61 -9.20 -9.77
C GLY A 38 -13.18 -9.20 -9.21
N TRP A 39 -12.51 -8.04 -9.20
CA TRP A 39 -11.20 -7.88 -8.58
C TRP A 39 -11.28 -7.95 -7.06
N SER A 40 -10.18 -8.35 -6.43
CA SER A 40 -10.10 -8.47 -4.97
C SER A 40 -10.47 -7.15 -4.29
N PRO A 41 -11.39 -7.15 -3.32
CA PRO A 41 -11.79 -5.94 -2.63
C PRO A 41 -10.66 -5.39 -1.75
N PRO A 42 -10.71 -4.10 -1.38
CA PRO A 42 -9.77 -3.52 -0.43
C PRO A 42 -9.83 -4.27 0.92
N GLY A 43 -8.66 -4.65 1.46
CA GLY A 43 -8.58 -5.39 2.73
C GLY A 43 -8.28 -4.53 3.97
N PHE A 44 -7.68 -3.34 3.79
CA PHE A 44 -7.29 -2.42 4.86
C PHE A 44 -6.93 -1.04 4.27
N THR A 45 -6.65 -0.06 5.14
CA THR A 45 -6.12 1.25 4.71
C THR A 45 -4.68 1.43 5.20
N ALA A 46 -3.77 1.74 4.29
CA ALA A 46 -2.34 1.91 4.56
C ALA A 46 -1.93 3.37 4.69
N PHE A 47 -0.83 3.63 5.39
CA PHE A 47 -0.18 4.95 5.52
C PHE A 47 -1.17 6.10 5.85
N VAL A 48 -2.12 5.84 6.76
CA VAL A 48 -3.23 6.75 7.04
C VAL A 48 -2.74 8.11 7.53
N SER A 49 -1.76 8.18 8.42
CA SER A 49 -1.17 9.43 8.88
C SER A 49 -0.55 10.29 7.76
N SER A 50 -0.05 9.68 6.67
CA SER A 50 0.63 10.41 5.59
C SER A 50 -0.31 11.29 4.75
N ILE A 51 -1.63 11.17 4.90
CA ILE A 51 -2.55 12.13 4.26
C ILE A 51 -2.39 13.56 4.82
N ILE A 52 -1.83 13.70 6.04
CA ILE A 52 -1.46 15.00 6.62
C ILE A 52 -0.38 15.67 5.78
N GLU A 53 0.60 14.90 5.29
CA GLU A 53 1.68 15.39 4.41
C GLU A 53 1.15 15.90 3.07
N SER A 54 -0.07 15.49 2.69
CA SER A 54 -0.80 15.95 1.51
C SER A 54 -1.79 17.09 1.80
N GLY A 55 -1.79 17.64 3.02
CA GLY A 55 -2.56 18.83 3.40
C GLY A 55 -3.85 18.57 4.19
N VAL A 56 -4.09 17.35 4.67
CA VAL A 56 -5.21 17.09 5.58
C VAL A 56 -4.90 17.66 6.97
N ASP A 57 -5.83 18.47 7.50
CA ASP A 57 -5.74 18.99 8.86
C ASP A 57 -5.73 17.83 9.89
N PRO A 58 -4.73 17.76 10.81
CA PRO A 58 -4.64 16.72 11.83
C PRO A 58 -5.89 16.56 12.70
N SER A 59 -6.66 17.64 12.93
CA SER A 59 -7.91 17.60 13.68
C SER A 59 -9.00 16.72 13.04
N ARG A 60 -8.87 16.41 11.74
CA ARG A 60 -9.81 15.55 11.01
C ARG A 60 -9.51 14.06 11.15
N MET A 61 -8.33 13.70 11.67
CA MET A 61 -7.83 12.31 11.59
C MET A 61 -8.69 11.32 12.38
N ASP A 62 -9.24 11.72 13.52
CA ASP A 62 -10.11 10.84 14.33
C ASP A 62 -11.39 10.48 13.58
N GLY A 63 -12.02 11.47 12.93
CA GLY A 63 -13.19 11.25 12.09
C GLY A 63 -12.89 10.37 10.86
N ILE A 64 -11.73 10.57 10.23
CA ILE A 64 -11.28 9.77 9.08
C ILE A 64 -11.08 8.30 9.51
N ARG A 65 -10.35 8.07 10.61
CA ARG A 65 -10.11 6.72 11.12
C ARG A 65 -11.41 6.03 11.54
N ALA A 66 -12.34 6.75 12.17
CA ALA A 66 -13.65 6.22 12.54
C ALA A 66 -14.45 5.79 11.31
N GLN A 67 -14.46 6.61 10.26
CA GLN A 67 -15.16 6.28 9.01
C GLN A 67 -14.57 5.04 8.34
N LEU A 68 -13.25 4.93 8.25
CA LEU A 68 -12.58 3.75 7.67
C LEU A 68 -12.92 2.46 8.42
N LYS A 69 -12.89 2.49 9.76
CA LYS A 69 -13.31 1.35 10.58
C LYS A 69 -14.78 0.99 10.37
N SER A 70 -15.66 1.98 10.21
CA SER A 70 -17.11 1.75 10.03
C SER A 70 -17.44 0.98 8.75
N ILE A 71 -16.60 1.10 7.72
CA ILE A 71 -16.72 0.37 6.44
C ILE A 71 -15.85 -0.90 6.38
N GLY A 72 -15.29 -1.33 7.52
CA GLY A 72 -14.49 -2.55 7.63
C GLY A 72 -13.05 -2.43 7.13
N LEU A 73 -12.55 -1.23 6.90
CA LEU A 73 -11.16 -0.99 6.47
C LEU A 73 -10.32 -0.52 7.65
N GLU A 74 -9.62 -1.46 8.29
CA GLU A 74 -8.78 -1.13 9.44
C GLU A 74 -7.66 -0.13 9.04
N PRO A 75 -7.52 1.02 9.73
CA PRO A 75 -6.53 2.02 9.42
C PRO A 75 -5.17 1.72 10.05
N TYR A 76 -4.12 1.65 9.23
CA TYR A 76 -2.73 1.51 9.68
C TYR A 76 -1.89 2.69 9.18
N ASP A 77 -0.95 3.14 10.00
CA ASP A 77 0.03 4.18 9.61
C ASP A 77 1.24 3.59 8.84
N CYS A 78 1.19 2.29 8.51
CA CYS A 78 2.09 1.57 7.63
C CYS A 78 1.28 0.60 6.75
N LEU A 79 1.73 -0.64 6.55
CA LEU A 79 0.90 -1.71 5.97
C LEU A 79 0.18 -2.50 7.08
N ASN A 80 -0.70 -3.42 6.71
CA ASN A 80 -1.29 -4.33 7.69
C ASN A 80 -0.22 -5.25 8.33
N PRO A 81 -0.47 -5.80 9.54
CA PRO A 81 0.52 -6.58 10.28
C PRO A 81 1.14 -7.72 9.47
N GLY A 82 0.34 -8.48 8.72
CA GLY A 82 0.85 -9.59 7.91
C GLY A 82 1.85 -9.16 6.82
N LEU A 83 1.65 -8.02 6.16
CA LEU A 83 2.62 -7.50 5.19
C LEU A 83 3.85 -6.91 5.87
N MET A 84 3.70 -6.31 7.06
CA MET A 84 4.83 -5.82 7.84
C MET A 84 5.71 -6.99 8.32
N ASP A 85 5.12 -8.08 8.79
CA ASP A 85 5.83 -9.30 9.19
C ASP A 85 6.54 -9.94 8.01
N TYR A 86 5.91 -9.95 6.82
CA TYR A 86 6.54 -10.42 5.59
C TYR A 86 7.80 -9.60 5.24
N ILE A 87 7.71 -8.27 5.29
CA ILE A 87 8.85 -7.37 5.02
C ILE A 87 9.96 -7.59 6.06
N ALA A 88 9.61 -7.68 7.34
CA ALA A 88 10.56 -7.90 8.42
C ALA A 88 11.27 -9.25 8.28
N THR A 89 10.54 -10.32 7.97
CA THR A 89 11.08 -11.66 7.74
C THR A 89 12.05 -11.67 6.56
N TRP A 90 11.69 -11.05 5.44
CA TRP A 90 12.57 -10.92 4.29
C TRP A 90 13.88 -10.19 4.66
N THR A 91 13.78 -9.11 5.43
CA THR A 91 14.93 -8.30 5.88
C THR A 91 15.82 -9.08 6.84
N ALA A 92 15.23 -9.83 7.77
CA ALA A 92 15.95 -10.66 8.73
C ALA A 92 16.70 -11.81 8.04
N LYS A 93 16.08 -12.48 7.06
CA LYS A 93 16.75 -13.50 6.24
C LYS A 93 17.92 -12.93 5.46
N LYS A 94 17.72 -11.77 4.83
CA LYS A 94 18.75 -11.11 4.02
C LYS A 94 19.95 -10.62 4.85
N SER A 95 19.71 -10.16 6.06
CA SER A 95 20.78 -9.71 6.97
C SER A 95 21.47 -10.85 7.73
N GLY A 96 20.94 -12.08 7.66
CA GLY A 96 21.43 -13.23 8.41
C GLY A 96 20.95 -13.30 9.85
N ALA A 97 20.08 -12.38 10.29
CA ALA A 97 19.47 -12.42 11.63
C ALA A 97 18.45 -13.57 11.78
N LEU A 98 17.87 -14.04 10.68
CA LEU A 98 17.03 -15.24 10.61
C LEU A 98 17.60 -16.19 9.56
N PRO A 99 17.62 -17.52 9.79
CA PRO A 99 18.00 -18.48 8.76
C PRO A 99 17.12 -18.35 7.51
N ALA A 100 17.74 -18.44 6.34
CA ALA A 100 17.08 -18.36 5.05
C ALA A 100 16.12 -19.54 4.81
#